data_AF-A0A5D3DQJ1-F1
#
_entry.id   AF-A0A5D3DQJ1-F1
#
_cell.length_a   1.000
_cell.length_b   1.000
_cell.length_c   1.000
_cell.angle_alpha   90.00
_cell.angle_beta   90.00
_cell.angle_gamma   90.00
#
_symmetry.space_group_name_H-M   'P 1'
#
loop_
_entity.id
_entity.type
_entity.pdbx_description
1 polymer ?
#
loop_
_entity_poly.entity_id
_entity_poly.type
_entity_poly.pdbx_seq_one_letter_code
_entity_poly.pdbx_strand_id
1 'polypeptide(L)' 'MEIIREGPSASRPPISDGKNYSYWKPRMIFFIKTLDEKAWRVLVAGYEPPMVIVDGVSVPKPEVD' A
#
# COMPACT_ATOMS: atom_id res chain seq x y z
N MET A 1 28.61 9.26 7.34
CA MET A 1 27.15 9.13 7.16
C MET A 1 26.70 7.98 8.03
N GLU A 2 26.03 8.25 9.15
CA GLU A 2 25.42 7.20 9.95
C GLU A 2 24.17 6.70 9.23
N ILE A 3 24.27 5.50 8.68
CA ILE A 3 23.13 4.77 8.15
C ILE A 3 22.36 4.29 9.38
N ILE A 4 21.34 5.04 9.78
CA ILE A 4 20.41 4.61 10.83
C ILE A 4 19.85 3.26 10.37
N ARG A 5 20.32 2.18 11.00
CA ARG A 5 19.87 0.82 10.71
C ARG A 5 18.43 0.73 11.20
N GLU A 6 17.47 0.93 10.30
CA GLU A 6 16.05 0.76 10.61
C GLU A 6 15.85 -0.62 11.26
N GLY A 7 15.41 -0.61 12.52
CA GLY A 7 15.00 -1.83 13.20
C GLY A 7 13.76 -2.43 12.53
N PRO A 8 13.46 -3.72 12.74
CA PRO A 8 12.28 -4.38 12.19
C PRO A 8 11.00 -3.85 12.86
N SER A 9 10.58 -2.65 12.49
CA SER A 9 9.31 -2.07 12.90
C SER A 9 8.22 -2.59 11.97
N ALA A 10 7.14 -3.12 12.55
CA ALA A 10 5.91 -3.46 11.83
C ALA A 10 4.99 -2.25 11.62
N SER A 11 5.27 -1.13 12.29
CA SER A 11 4.44 0.07 12.28
C SER A 11 4.93 1.17 11.35
N ARG A 12 6.13 1.01 10.76
CA ARG A 12 6.69 1.96 9.79
C ARG A 12 6.84 1.30 8.43
N PRO A 13 6.45 1.97 7.34
CA PRO A 13 6.65 1.43 6.00
C PRO A 13 8.15 1.33 5.70
N PRO A 14 8.62 0.20 5.13
CA PRO A 14 10.02 0.08 4.75
C PRO A 14 10.33 0.98 3.54
N ILE A 15 11.39 1.78 3.65
CA ILE A 15 11.86 2.62 2.53
C ILE A 15 12.45 1.72 1.44
N SER A 16 12.05 1.97 0.19
CA SER A 16 12.68 1.33 -0.97
C SER A 16 13.88 2.15 -1.40
N ASP A 17 15.08 1.55 -1.39
CA ASP A 17 16.31 2.13 -1.93
C ASP A 17 16.58 1.69 -3.39
N GLY A 18 15.68 0.87 -3.96
CA GLY A 18 15.81 0.27 -5.28
C GLY A 18 16.89 -0.82 -5.40
N LYS A 19 17.73 -1.04 -4.39
CA LYS A 19 18.88 -1.97 -4.44
C LYS A 19 18.54 -3.32 -3.85
N ASN A 20 17.67 -3.35 -2.83
CA ASN A 20 17.39 -4.56 -2.06
C ASN A 20 15.93 -5.01 -2.15
N TYR A 21 15.42 -5.18 -3.39
CA TYR A 21 14.02 -5.56 -3.61
C TYR A 21 13.61 -6.85 -2.89
N SER A 22 14.49 -7.86 -2.84
CA SER A 22 14.25 -9.12 -2.11
C SER A 22 14.07 -8.94 -0.61
N TYR A 23 14.74 -7.95 -0.01
CA TYR A 23 14.60 -7.58 1.40
C TYR A 23 13.35 -6.72 1.63
N TRP A 24 13.09 -5.78 0.73
CA TRP A 24 12.01 -4.81 0.83
C TRP A 24 10.63 -5.44 0.59
N LYS A 25 10.48 -6.25 -0.46
CA LYS A 25 9.20 -6.81 -0.89
C LYS A 25 8.47 -7.57 0.22
N PRO A 26 9.03 -8.61 0.88
CA PRO A 26 8.31 -9.35 1.91
C PRO A 26 7.95 -8.48 3.12
N ARG A 27 8.76 -7.44 3.44
CA ARG A 27 8.45 -6.50 4.52
C ARG A 27 7.31 -5.56 4.17
N MET A 28 7.28 -5.04 2.94
CA MET A 28 6.17 -4.20 2.49
C MET A 28 4.86 -5.00 2.45
N ILE A 29 4.91 -6.26 2.01
CA ILE A 29 3.77 -7.18 2.06
C ILE A 29 3.29 -7.36 3.50
N PHE A 30 4.21 -7.63 4.43
CA PHE A 30 3.88 -7.80 5.84
C PHE A 30 3.26 -6.53 6.44
N PHE A 31 3.88 -5.36 6.19
CA PHE A 31 3.39 -4.06 6.63
C PHE A 31 1.95 -3.79 6.19
N ILE A 32 1.65 -3.96 4.90
CA ILE A 32 0.29 -3.73 4.36
C ILE A 32 -0.71 -4.72 4.98
N LYS A 33 -0.34 -6.01 5.10
CA LYS A 33 -1.20 -7.01 5.73
C LYS A 33 -1.47 -6.74 7.21
N THR A 34 -0.51 -6.17 7.93
CA THR A 34 -0.71 -5.77 9.34
C THR A 34 -1.60 -4.54 9.48
N LEU A 35 -1.64 -3.67 8.47
CA LEU A 35 -2.55 -2.51 8.45
C LEU A 35 -3.97 -2.93 8.09
N ASP A 36 -4.13 -3.61 6.96
CA ASP A 36 -5.42 -4.13 6.49
C ASP A 36 -5.21 -5.28 5.49
N GLU A 37 -5.65 -6.48 5.87
CA GLU A 37 -5.60 -7.65 5.00
C GLU A 37 -6.46 -7.48 3.75
N LYS A 38 -7.60 -6.77 3.84
CA LYS A 38 -8.45 -6.49 2.68
C LYS A 38 -7.75 -5.57 1.70
N ALA A 39 -7.04 -4.56 2.19
CA ALA A 39 -6.23 -3.69 1.35
C ALA A 39 -5.17 -4.48 0.57
N TRP A 40 -4.48 -5.43 1.22
CA TRP A 40 -3.54 -6.32 0.51
C TRP A 40 -4.21 -7.14 -0.60
N ARG A 41 -5.40 -7.70 -0.33
CA ARG A 41 -6.15 -8.48 -1.33
C ARG A 41 -6.55 -7.64 -2.53
N VAL A 42 -7.00 -6.40 -2.32
CA VAL A 42 -7.32 -5.44 -3.39
C VAL A 42 -6.06 -5.12 -4.22
N LEU A 43 -4.92 -4.91 -3.56
CA LEU A 43 -3.65 -4.63 -4.22
C LEU A 43 -3.19 -5.79 -5.12
N VAL A 44 -3.38 -7.03 -4.68
CA VAL A 44 -3.04 -8.24 -5.46
C VAL A 44 -4.02 -8.52 -6.58
N ALA A 45 -5.31 -8.29 -6.34
CA ALA A 45 -6.36 -8.52 -7.35
C ALA A 45 -6.37 -7.46 -8.46
N GLY A 46 -5.75 -6.30 -8.20
CA GLY A 46 -5.89 -5.10 -9.02
C GLY A 46 -6.92 -4.18 -8.37
N TYR A 47 -6.51 -2.94 -8.11
CA TYR A 47 -7.40 -1.95 -7.52
C TYR A 47 -8.39 -1.44 -8.57
N GLU A 48 -9.67 -1.56 -8.27
CA GLU A 48 -10.75 -0.89 -9.00
C GLU A 48 -11.31 0.24 -8.12
N PRO A 49 -11.27 1.51 -8.58
CA PRO A 49 -11.83 2.61 -7.83
C PRO A 49 -13.33 2.42 -7.59
N PRO A 50 -13.85 2.77 -6.40
CA PRO A 50 -15.29 2.78 -6.17
C PRO A 50 -15.95 3.78 -7.12
N MET A 51 -17.07 3.38 -7.73
CA MET A 51 -17.83 4.21 -8.67
C MET A 51 -19.12 4.72 -8.01
N VAL A 52 -19.60 5.88 -8.44
CA VAL A 52 -20.90 6.45 -8.08
C VAL A 52 -21.64 6.88 -9.34
N ILE A 53 -22.97 6.85 -9.30
CA ILE A 53 -23.81 7.35 -10.41
C ILE A 53 -24.19 8.80 -10.10
N VAL A 54 -23.78 9.72 -10.98
CA VAL A 54 -24.15 11.13 -10.95
C VAL A 54 -24.82 11.46 -12.28
N ASP A 55 -26.07 11.95 -12.23
CA ASP A 55 -26.87 12.28 -13.42
C ASP A 55 -26.94 11.17 -14.48
N GLY A 56 -26.96 9.90 -14.03
CA GLY A 56 -27.00 8.73 -14.91
C GLY A 56 -25.65 8.31 -15.50
N VAL A 57 -24.56 9.01 -15.19
CA VAL A 57 -23.19 8.68 -15.60
C VAL A 57 -22.45 8.01 -14.44
N SER A 58 -21.78 6.90 -14.72
CA SER A 58 -20.89 6.24 -13.75
C SER A 58 -19.56 6.99 -13.72
N VAL A 59 -19.23 7.60 -12.58
CA VAL A 59 -18.00 8.35 -12.35
C VAL A 59 -17.26 7.79 -11.13
N PRO A 60 -15.92 7.85 -11.09
CA PRO A 60 -15.17 7.49 -9.89
C PRO A 60 -15.65 8.31 -8.70
N LYS A 61 -15.84 7.65 -7.56
CA LYS A 61 -16.19 8.30 -6.31
C LYS A 61 -15.06 9.27 -5.93
N PRO A 62 -15.36 10.55 -5.66
CA PRO A 62 -14.35 11.49 -5.19
C PRO A 62 -13.67 10.96 -3.92
N GLU A 63 -12.36 11.10 -3.85
CA GLU A 63 -11.62 10.89 -2.61
C GLU A 63 -12.04 11.98 -1.62
N VAL A 64 -12.24 11.59 -0.35
CA VAL A 64 -12.52 12.55 0.72
C VAL A 64 -11.16 13.06 1.19
N ASP A 65 -10.93 14.36 1.02
CA ASP A 65 -9.74 15.08 1.52
C ASP A 65 -9.84 15.31 3.04
#